data_AF-A0A5A4LFX0-F1
#
_entry.id   AF-A0A5A4LFX0-F1
#
_cell.length_a   1.000
_cell.length_b   1.000
_cell.length_c   1.000
_cell.angle_alpha   90.00
_cell.angle_beta   90.00
_cell.angle_gamma   90.00
#
_symmetry.space_group_name_H-M   'P 1'
#
loop_
_entity.id
_entity.type
_entity.pdbx_description
1 polymer ?
#
loop_
_entity_poly.entity_id
_entity_poly.type
_entity_poly.pdbx_seq_one_letter_code
_entity_poly.pdbx_strand_id
1 'polypeptide(L)'
;HRDFSFNEGGYLVRPTMVVISLNRHRLWEMVGKWEKGIIHMKYPVWPRYGSFLQPVSDNRHLTVATLEERPFVIVENTDPASGVCVRNTVPCRKQTNYTDSGDGPVDPYTKLCCKG
;
A
#
# COMPACT_ATOMS: atom_id res chain seq x y z
N HIS A 1 -6.58 25.24 -4.88
CA HIS A 1 -7.42 25.77 -3.79
C HIS A 1 -7.49 24.71 -2.68
N ARG A 2 -7.14 25.02 -1.42
CA ARG A 2 -7.29 24.09 -0.29
C ARG A 2 -8.74 24.13 0.20
N ASP A 3 -9.32 22.96 0.43
CA ASP A 3 -10.68 22.82 0.96
C ASP A 3 -10.59 22.64 2.49
N PHE A 4 -11.22 23.55 3.22
CA PHE A 4 -11.28 23.54 4.69
C PHE A 4 -12.71 23.29 5.20
N SER A 5 -13.54 22.61 4.41
CA SER A 5 -14.89 22.24 4.81
C SER A 5 -14.88 21.31 6.02
N PHE A 6 -15.88 21.47 6.90
CA PHE A 6 -16.08 20.66 8.11
C PHE A 6 -17.36 19.81 8.00
N ASN A 7 -17.36 18.63 8.63
CA ASN A 7 -18.56 17.80 8.77
C ASN A 7 -19.42 18.27 9.95
N GLU A 8 -20.61 17.67 10.13
CA GLU A 8 -21.52 18.01 11.24
C GLU A 8 -20.89 17.85 12.64
N GLY A 9 -19.85 17.02 12.77
CA GLY A 9 -19.08 16.84 13.99
C GLY A 9 -17.96 17.86 14.21
N GLY A 10 -17.78 18.84 13.32
CA GLY A 10 -16.74 19.86 13.42
C GLY A 10 -15.33 19.39 13.02
N TYR A 11 -15.20 18.26 12.34
CA TYR A 11 -13.92 17.77 11.80
C TYR A 11 -13.78 18.12 10.33
N LEU A 12 -12.55 18.34 9.86
CA LEU A 12 -12.28 18.55 8.43
C LEU A 12 -12.79 17.36 7.61
N VAL A 13 -13.49 17.64 6.51
CA VAL A 13 -14.04 16.60 5.61
C VAL A 13 -12.94 15.91 4.82
N ARG A 14 -11.91 16.65 4.41
CA ARG A 14 -10.80 16.14 3.58
C ARG A 14 -9.44 16.54 4.14
N PRO A 15 -9.05 16.09 5.34
CA PRO A 15 -7.78 16.45 5.94
C PRO A 15 -6.63 15.74 5.21
N THR A 16 -5.54 16.48 5.00
CA THR A 16 -4.24 15.89 4.65
C THR A 16 -3.55 15.47 5.96
N MET A 17 -3.19 14.20 6.08
CA MET A 17 -2.53 13.65 7.28
C MET A 17 -1.16 13.07 6.94
N VAL A 18 -0.29 12.96 7.94
CA VAL A 18 1.01 12.29 7.83
C VAL A 18 1.00 11.04 8.69
N VAL A 19 1.62 9.97 8.20
CA VAL A 19 1.83 8.73 8.95
C VAL A 19 3.21 8.82 9.54
N ILE A 20 3.30 8.71 10.87
CA ILE A 20 4.58 8.73 11.59
C ILE A 20 4.84 7.40 12.28
N SER A 21 6.11 7.00 12.34
CA SER A 21 6.55 5.84 13.09
C SER A 21 7.70 6.24 14.01
N LEU A 22 7.72 5.68 15.22
CA LEU A 22 8.86 5.80 16.10
C LEU A 22 9.96 4.83 15.63
N ASN A 23 11.15 5.35 15.34
CA ASN A 23 12.27 4.53 14.89
C ASN A 23 13.10 3.98 16.08
N ARG A 24 14.10 3.14 15.79
CA ARG A 24 14.98 2.52 16.80
C ARG A 24 15.77 3.54 17.63
N HIS A 25 15.98 4.75 17.11
CA HIS A 25 16.66 5.85 17.79
C HIS A 25 15.69 6.73 18.60
N ARG A 26 14.42 6.30 18.76
CA ARG A 26 13.35 7.04 19.44
C ARG A 26 13.04 8.40 18.81
N LEU A 27 13.24 8.51 17.50
CA LEU A 27 12.84 9.68 16.72
C LEU A 27 11.57 9.38 15.93
N TRP A 28 10.70 10.37 15.83
CA TRP A 28 9.53 10.31 14.96
C TRP A 28 9.94 10.51 13.51
N GLU A 29 9.63 9.54 12.66
CA GLU A 29 9.89 9.59 11.23
C GLU A 29 8.58 9.62 10.45
N MET A 30 8.47 10.48 9.44
CA MET A 30 7.36 10.46 8.49
C MET A 30 7.52 9.29 7.53
N VAL A 31 6.62 8.32 7.62
CA VAL A 31 6.62 7.08 6.81
C VAL A 31 5.49 7.03 5.80
N GLY A 32 4.63 8.05 5.75
CA GLY A 32 3.59 8.16 4.75
C GLY A 32 2.78 9.43 4.82
N LYS A 33 1.87 9.60 3.87
CA LYS A 33 0.96 10.74 3.71
C LYS A 33 -0.40 10.23 3.26
N TRP A 34 -1.47 10.69 3.92
CA TRP A 34 -2.85 10.49 3.49
C TRP A 34 -3.38 11.78 2.90
N GLU A 35 -3.81 11.75 1.65
CA GLU A 35 -4.37 12.91 0.97
C GLU A 35 -5.41 12.46 -0.05
N LYS A 36 -6.57 13.14 -0.10
CA LYS A 36 -7.64 12.87 -1.08
C LYS A 36 -8.10 11.40 -1.12
N GLY A 37 -8.12 10.72 0.03
CA GLY A 37 -8.54 9.32 0.13
C GLY A 37 -7.47 8.29 -0.23
N ILE A 38 -6.24 8.73 -0.53
CA ILE A 38 -5.14 7.86 -0.93
C ILE A 38 -4.04 7.90 0.14
N ILE A 39 -3.54 6.71 0.52
CA ILE A 39 -2.36 6.57 1.38
C ILE A 39 -1.12 6.32 0.54
N HIS A 40 -0.12 7.18 0.68
CA HIS A 40 1.22 6.95 0.14
C HIS A 40 2.14 6.58 1.29
N MET A 41 2.81 5.42 1.19
CA MET A 41 3.72 4.93 2.21
C MET A 41 5.14 4.85 1.66
N LYS A 42 6.13 5.24 2.48
CA LYS A 42 7.56 5.15 2.17
C LYS A 42 8.00 3.69 1.99
N TYR A 43 7.39 2.78 2.75
CA TYR A 43 7.68 1.35 2.72
C TYR A 43 6.41 0.58 2.30
N PRO A 44 6.54 -0.59 1.64
CA PRO A 44 5.40 -1.46 1.40
C PRO A 44 4.66 -1.74 2.71
N VAL A 45 3.33 -1.64 2.68
CA VAL A 45 2.51 -2.04 3.83
C VAL A 45 2.54 -3.56 3.89
N TRP A 46 3.26 -4.10 4.87
CA TRP A 46 3.23 -5.53 5.15
C TRP A 46 1.86 -5.88 5.73
N PRO A 47 1.06 -6.71 5.04
CA PRO A 47 -0.20 -7.16 5.60
C PRO A 47 0.10 -7.92 6.88
N ARG A 48 -0.51 -7.52 8.00
CA ARG A 48 -0.46 -8.31 9.23
C ARG A 48 -1.37 -9.51 9.04
N TYR A 49 -0.83 -10.60 8.52
CA TYR A 49 -1.51 -11.89 8.60
C TYR A 49 -1.29 -12.43 10.02
N GLY A 50 -2.27 -12.20 10.90
CA GLY A 50 -2.19 -12.66 12.30
C GLY A 50 -3.31 -12.10 13.16
N SER A 51 -3.53 -12.72 14.32
CA SER A 51 -4.46 -12.21 15.33
C SER A 51 -3.98 -10.86 15.87
N PHE A 52 -4.92 -9.98 16.18
CA PHE A 52 -4.66 -8.70 16.84
C PHE A 52 -3.71 -8.91 18.04
N LEU A 53 -2.68 -8.05 18.19
CA LEU A 53 -1.70 -8.02 19.29
C LEU A 53 -0.55 -9.05 19.31
N GLN A 54 -0.30 -9.85 18.26
CA GLN A 54 0.93 -10.63 18.25
C GLN A 54 2.18 -9.74 18.18
N PRO A 55 3.27 -10.07 18.92
CA PRO A 55 4.54 -9.38 18.81
C PRO A 55 4.99 -9.34 17.35
N VAL A 56 5.43 -8.18 16.89
CA VAL A 56 5.97 -8.03 15.53
C VAL A 56 7.18 -8.96 15.46
N SER A 57 7.07 -10.04 14.67
CA SER A 57 8.23 -10.85 14.29
C SER A 57 9.31 -9.94 13.72
N ASP A 58 10.58 -10.28 13.92
CA ASP A 58 11.73 -9.52 13.42
C ASP A 58 11.42 -8.74 12.13
N ASN A 59 11.71 -7.43 12.11
CA ASN A 59 11.52 -6.51 10.95
C ASN A 59 12.36 -6.89 9.70
N ARG A 60 12.75 -8.15 9.55
CA ARG A 60 13.52 -8.71 8.45
C ARG A 60 12.55 -9.24 7.41
N HIS A 61 12.20 -8.37 6.47
CA HIS A 61 11.40 -8.75 5.32
C HIS A 61 12.32 -9.06 4.13
N LEU A 62 12.00 -10.10 3.38
CA LEU A 62 12.65 -10.42 2.12
C LEU A 62 11.78 -9.91 0.97
N THR A 63 12.41 -9.28 -0.02
CA THR A 63 11.75 -8.94 -1.28
C THR A 63 11.94 -10.11 -2.23
N VAL A 64 10.84 -10.69 -2.71
CA VAL A 64 10.84 -11.79 -3.67
C VAL A 64 10.34 -11.27 -5.01
N ALA A 65 11.03 -11.62 -6.09
CA ALA A 65 10.62 -11.34 -7.47
C ALA A 65 10.45 -12.66 -8.22
N THR A 66 9.44 -12.73 -9.08
CA THR A 66 9.12 -13.90 -9.89
C THR A 66 8.56 -13.48 -11.25
N LEU A 67 8.58 -14.40 -12.22
CA LEU A 67 7.94 -14.23 -13.52
C LEU A 67 6.55 -14.88 -13.51
N GLU A 68 5.64 -14.37 -14.33
CA GLU A 68 4.38 -15.06 -14.60
C GLU A 68 4.67 -16.31 -15.44
N GLU A 69 4.43 -17.48 -14.88
CA GLU A 69 4.76 -18.77 -15.50
C GLU A 69 3.71 -19.82 -15.11
N ARG A 70 2.68 -20.02 -15.95
CA ARG A 70 1.68 -21.05 -15.69
C ARG A 70 2.29 -22.44 -15.91
N PRO A 71 2.03 -23.43 -15.03
CA PRO A 71 1.05 -23.43 -13.92
C PRO A 71 1.59 -22.98 -12.56
N PHE A 72 2.86 -22.61 -12.47
CA PHE A 72 3.55 -22.37 -11.20
C PHE A 72 3.24 -21.00 -10.61
N VAL A 73 3.28 -19.94 -11.41
CA VAL A 73 3.02 -18.57 -10.96
C VAL A 73 1.92 -17.96 -11.82
N ILE A 74 0.75 -17.78 -11.21
CA ILE A 74 -0.44 -17.21 -11.83
C ILE A 74 -0.62 -15.79 -11.32
N VAL A 75 -0.75 -14.83 -12.23
CA VAL A 75 -1.01 -13.42 -11.92
C VAL A 75 -2.43 -13.06 -12.35
N GLU A 76 -3.19 -12.46 -11.43
CA GLU A 76 -4.58 -12.05 -11.64
C GLU A 76 -4.80 -10.62 -11.13
N ASN A 77 -5.85 -9.96 -11.63
CA ASN A 77 -6.23 -8.63 -11.16
C ASN A 77 -6.87 -8.70 -9.77
N THR A 78 -6.80 -7.60 -9.02
CA THR A 78 -7.54 -7.48 -7.75
C THR A 78 -9.05 -7.56 -7.96
N ASP A 79 -9.78 -8.00 -6.94
CA ASP A 79 -11.24 -7.98 -6.97
C ASP A 79 -11.75 -6.54 -7.23
N PRO A 80 -12.58 -6.30 -8.26
CA PRO A 80 -12.97 -4.94 -8.65
C PRO A 80 -13.86 -4.24 -7.63
N ALA A 81 -14.57 -4.99 -6.77
CA ALA A 81 -15.43 -4.41 -5.75
C ALA A 81 -14.65 -3.97 -4.50
N SER A 82 -13.66 -4.74 -4.06
CA SER A 82 -12.91 -4.51 -2.82
C SER A 82 -11.49 -3.95 -3.03
N GLY A 83 -10.88 -4.14 -4.20
CA GLY A 83 -9.47 -3.81 -4.46
C GLY A 83 -8.48 -4.69 -3.67
N VAL A 84 -8.95 -5.82 -3.15
CA VAL A 84 -8.17 -6.79 -2.35
C VAL A 84 -8.00 -8.09 -3.14
N CYS A 85 -6.99 -8.87 -2.78
CA CYS A 85 -6.77 -10.19 -3.35
C CYS A 85 -7.73 -11.23 -2.77
N VAL A 86 -8.25 -12.09 -3.64
CA VAL A 86 -9.17 -13.18 -3.26
C VAL A 86 -8.43 -14.29 -2.51
N ARG A 87 -9.19 -15.18 -1.85
CA ARG A 87 -8.63 -16.29 -1.06
C ARG A 87 -7.64 -17.13 -1.89
N ASN A 88 -6.52 -17.50 -1.28
CA ASN A 88 -5.39 -18.25 -1.88
C ASN A 88 -4.52 -17.48 -2.88
N THR A 89 -4.56 -16.15 -2.88
CA THR A 89 -3.61 -15.30 -3.61
C THR A 89 -2.97 -14.27 -2.67
N VAL A 90 -1.77 -13.80 -3.01
CA VAL A 90 -1.05 -12.77 -2.25
C VAL A 90 -0.92 -11.48 -3.06
N PRO A 91 -1.00 -10.29 -2.43
CA PRO A 91 -0.74 -9.03 -3.12
C PRO A 91 0.68 -8.98 -3.69
N CYS A 92 0.80 -8.68 -4.98
CA CYS A 92 2.07 -8.47 -5.67
C CYS A 92 2.04 -7.19 -6.51
N ARG A 93 3.20 -6.75 -6.98
CA ARG A 93 3.37 -5.52 -7.73
C ARG A 93 4.05 -5.82 -9.05
N LYS A 94 3.50 -5.29 -10.15
CA LYS A 94 4.16 -5.28 -11.46
C LYS A 94 4.66 -3.87 -11.73
N GLN A 95 5.95 -3.74 -11.96
CA GLN A 95 6.54 -2.46 -12.39
C GLN A 95 6.03 -2.14 -13.80
N THR A 96 5.50 -0.94 -13.98
CA THR A 96 5.05 -0.47 -15.29
C THR A 96 6.26 0.05 -16.08
N ASN A 97 6.31 -0.21 -17.40
CA ASN A 97 7.36 0.35 -18.25
C ASN A 97 7.24 1.88 -18.24
N TYR A 98 8.32 2.55 -17.84
CA TYR A 98 8.40 4.00 -17.62
C TYR A 98 8.36 4.85 -18.89
N THR A 99 7.95 4.29 -20.03
CA THR A 99 7.94 4.99 -21.32
C THR A 99 6.68 5.82 -21.56
N ASP A 100 5.67 5.72 -20.70
CA ASP A 100 4.38 6.41 -20.87
C ASP A 100 3.82 6.88 -19.53
N SER A 101 4.35 7.99 -19.00
CA SER A 101 3.77 8.64 -17.83
C SER A 101 3.88 10.16 -17.97
N GLY A 102 2.77 10.77 -18.40
CA GLY A 102 2.51 12.18 -18.24
C GLY A 102 2.56 12.62 -16.77
N ASP A 103 2.76 13.92 -16.60
CA ASP A 103 2.89 14.70 -15.37
C ASP A 103 1.80 14.37 -14.32
N GLY A 104 2.09 13.45 -13.40
CA GLY A 104 1.21 13.11 -12.27
C GLY A 104 1.82 12.09 -11.30
N PRO A 105 1.41 12.06 -10.02
CA PRO A 105 1.90 11.10 -9.04
C PRO A 105 1.23 9.74 -9.27
N VAL A 106 1.64 9.06 -10.34
CA VAL A 106 1.19 7.70 -10.64
C VAL A 106 1.97 6.75 -9.74
N ASP A 107 1.26 5.88 -8.99
CA ASP A 107 1.89 4.82 -8.21
C ASP A 107 2.77 4.00 -9.19
N PRO A 108 4.09 3.87 -8.98
CA PRO A 108 5.02 3.34 -10.00
C PRO A 108 4.83 1.83 -10.30
N TYR A 109 3.78 1.24 -9.77
CA TYR A 109 3.45 -0.17 -9.89
C TYR A 109 1.94 -0.39 -9.94
N THR A 110 1.54 -1.42 -10.67
CA THR A 110 0.17 -1.92 -10.64
C THR A 110 0.05 -2.98 -9.55
N LYS A 111 -0.95 -2.86 -8.67
CA LYS A 111 -1.28 -3.88 -7.67
C LYS A 111 -2.01 -5.04 -8.34
N LEU A 112 -1.49 -6.24 -8.16
CA LEU A 112 -2.02 -7.50 -8.70
C LEU A 112 -2.08 -8.55 -7.58
N CYS A 113 -2.62 -9.72 -7.91
CA CYS A 113 -2.71 -10.87 -7.03
C CYS A 113 -1.95 -12.02 -7.66
N CYS A 114 -0.96 -12.54 -6.94
CA CYS A 114 -0.10 -13.62 -7.40
C CYS A 114 -0.43 -14.91 -6.63
N LYS A 115 -0.36 -16.04 -7.33
CA LYS A 115 -0.50 -17.38 -6.77
C LYS A 115 0.67 -18.24 -7.24
N GLY A 116 1.37 -18.85 -6.28
CA GLY A 116 2.48 -19.77 -6.48
C GLY A 116 2.11 -21.21 -6.15
#